data_AF-A0A849TTR2-F1
#
_entry.id   AF-A0A849TTR2-F1
#
_cell.length_a   1.000
_cell.length_b   1.000
_cell.length_c   1.000
_cell.angle_alpha   90.00
_cell.angle_beta   90.00
_cell.angle_gamma   90.00
#
_symmetry.space_group_name_H-M   'P 1'
#
loop_
_entity.id
_entity.type
_entity.pdbx_description
1 polymer ?
#
loop_
_entity_poly.entity_id
_entity_poly.type
_entity_poly.pdbx_seq_one_letter_code
_entity_poly.pdbx_strand_id
1 'polypeptide(L)'
;MTALIIDDSGRFSDAASASLRSQLHAWPLGDTFSDYVVRNLGFIEVVTQARAARIKMRPAVTSPAAFAALMYWLADHPFPRVMLSRLEDEWRHEVIGDSRTATLKLVAMMRRAADDRTTDFLRTPLDAGKLDESSPLLRLIRLRAELGRDLEFTRLEPVLNTALKGRFTICSADRDLTTLSIDAVGRGFAHEANYWLHRAVGTRLEDGPDQAFGAWASSDYRHVLKVGLSMLDDIDVVVDWPQLGRRRYCYKRLLVPLDIVDGRMRLLCATLQDRGIDLRAGCG
;
A
#
# COMPACT_ATOMS: atom_id res chain seq x y z
N MET A 1 -14.28 -25.70 14.73
CA MET A 1 -13.99 -24.25 14.75
C MET A 1 -13.54 -23.92 13.35
N THR A 2 -14.21 -22.99 12.69
CA THR A 2 -13.92 -22.66 11.28
C THR A 2 -13.54 -21.18 11.22
N ALA A 3 -12.43 -20.86 10.58
CA ALA A 3 -11.95 -19.50 10.43
C ALA A 3 -11.98 -19.12 8.95
N LEU A 4 -12.76 -18.08 8.64
CA LEU A 4 -12.94 -17.54 7.30
C LEU A 4 -12.34 -16.15 7.23
N ILE A 5 -11.74 -15.83 6.09
CA ILE A 5 -11.30 -14.49 5.72
C ILE A 5 -12.21 -13.99 4.60
N ILE A 6 -12.72 -12.78 4.76
CA ILE A 6 -13.43 -12.04 3.73
C ILE A 6 -12.45 -11.01 3.17
N ASP A 7 -12.08 -11.18 1.90
CA ASP A 7 -11.19 -10.25 1.22
C ASP A 7 -11.88 -8.92 0.87
N ASP A 8 -11.10 -7.98 0.36
CA ASP A 8 -11.56 -6.65 -0.05
C ASP A 8 -12.56 -6.64 -1.22
N SER A 9 -12.69 -7.76 -1.94
CA SER A 9 -13.71 -8.00 -2.97
C SER A 9 -14.94 -8.74 -2.44
N GLY A 10 -14.98 -9.07 -1.15
CA GLY A 10 -16.08 -9.79 -0.52
C GLY A 10 -16.03 -11.31 -0.69
N ARG A 11 -14.91 -11.87 -1.18
CA ARG A 11 -14.77 -13.33 -1.34
C ARG A 11 -14.36 -13.98 -0.03
N PHE A 12 -14.96 -15.14 0.24
CA PHE A 12 -14.64 -15.97 1.39
C PHE A 12 -13.50 -16.93 1.06
N SER A 13 -12.58 -17.08 1.99
CA SER A 13 -11.48 -18.05 1.93
C SER A 13 -11.23 -18.63 3.31
N ASP A 14 -10.74 -19.87 3.37
CA ASP A 14 -10.25 -20.44 4.63
C ASP A 14 -9.02 -19.66 5.13
N ALA A 15 -8.98 -19.29 6.41
CA ALA A 15 -7.83 -18.59 7.02
C ALA A 15 -6.53 -19.43 7.00
N ALA A 16 -6.64 -20.76 6.85
CA ALA A 16 -5.52 -21.67 6.65
C ALA A 16 -5.11 -21.82 5.16
N SER A 17 -5.79 -21.15 4.22
CA SER A 17 -5.50 -21.26 2.78
C SER A 17 -4.07 -20.85 2.44
N ALA A 18 -3.25 -21.84 2.03
CA ALA A 18 -1.90 -21.61 1.54
C ALA A 18 -1.88 -20.79 0.23
N SER A 19 -2.92 -20.95 -0.59
CA SER A 19 -3.08 -20.19 -1.84
C SER A 19 -3.24 -18.70 -1.55
N LEU A 20 -4.15 -18.34 -0.63
CA LEU A 20 -4.37 -16.94 -0.26
C LEU A 20 -3.12 -16.30 0.34
N ARG A 21 -2.41 -17.03 1.22
CA ARG A 21 -1.13 -16.56 1.80
C ARG A 21 -0.09 -16.26 0.72
N SER A 22 0.03 -17.17 -0.24
CA SER A 22 0.98 -17.04 -1.35
C SER A 22 0.63 -15.85 -2.26
N GLN A 23 -0.65 -15.66 -2.58
CA GLN A 23 -1.15 -14.57 -3.43
C GLN A 23 -0.96 -13.18 -2.82
N LEU A 24 -1.08 -13.07 -1.51
CA LEU A 24 -0.89 -11.79 -0.80
C LEU A 24 0.58 -11.47 -0.55
N HIS A 25 1.49 -12.39 -0.89
CA HIS A 25 2.89 -12.37 -0.46
C HIS A 25 3.02 -12.07 1.05
N ALA A 26 2.04 -12.53 1.83
CA ALA A 26 1.93 -12.23 3.25
C ALA A 26 3.03 -12.97 3.99
N TRP A 27 4.07 -12.23 4.39
CA TRP A 27 5.14 -12.75 5.23
C TRP A 27 4.79 -12.53 6.71
N PRO A 28 5.13 -13.47 7.62
CA PRO A 28 4.90 -13.27 9.03
C PRO A 28 5.76 -12.11 9.56
N LEU A 29 5.19 -10.92 9.66
CA LEU A 29 5.68 -9.83 10.49
C LEU A 29 5.26 -10.12 11.93
N GLY A 30 5.81 -11.18 12.54
CA GLY A 30 5.55 -11.57 13.94
C GLY A 30 4.13 -12.05 14.30
N ASP A 31 3.11 -11.58 13.58
CA ASP A 31 1.69 -11.83 13.84
C ASP A 31 1.14 -13.01 13.02
N THR A 32 0.01 -13.55 13.47
CA THR A 32 -0.74 -14.56 12.69
C THR A 32 -1.19 -13.97 11.35
N PHE A 33 -1.27 -14.81 10.30
CA PHE A 33 -1.73 -14.38 8.97
C PHE A 33 -3.07 -13.61 9.01
N SER A 34 -4.00 -14.06 9.86
CA SER A 34 -5.28 -13.41 10.04
C SER A 34 -5.16 -11.99 10.61
N ASP A 35 -4.32 -11.82 11.64
CA ASP A 35 -4.06 -10.48 12.19
C ASP A 35 -3.42 -9.57 11.14
N TYR A 36 -2.46 -10.10 10.36
CA TYR A 36 -1.83 -9.36 9.27
C TYR A 36 -2.86 -8.86 8.25
N VAL A 37 -3.74 -9.71 7.71
CA VAL A 37 -4.68 -9.30 6.65
C VAL A 37 -5.76 -8.35 7.18
N VAL A 38 -6.20 -8.53 8.43
CA VAL A 38 -7.18 -7.62 9.04
C VAL A 38 -6.56 -6.26 9.32
N ARG A 39 -5.37 -6.22 9.95
CA ARG A 39 -4.68 -4.97 10.32
C ARG A 39 -4.26 -4.16 9.11
N ASN A 40 -3.72 -4.84 8.10
CA ASN A 40 -3.00 -4.18 7.00
C ASN A 40 -3.80 -4.08 5.71
N LEU A 41 -4.67 -5.04 5.40
CA LEU A 41 -5.39 -5.06 4.12
C LEU A 41 -6.87 -4.69 4.26
N GLY A 42 -7.38 -4.55 5.49
CA GLY A 42 -8.78 -4.25 5.77
C GLY A 42 -9.71 -5.44 5.57
N PHE A 43 -9.16 -6.64 5.50
CA PHE A 43 -9.96 -7.87 5.42
C PHE A 43 -10.71 -8.09 6.73
N ILE A 44 -11.70 -8.99 6.70
CA ILE A 44 -12.47 -9.36 7.88
C ILE A 44 -12.21 -10.84 8.17
N GLU A 45 -11.85 -11.16 9.41
CA GLU A 45 -11.86 -12.53 9.90
C GLU A 45 -13.20 -12.84 10.56
N VAL A 46 -13.72 -14.03 10.28
CA VAL A 46 -14.90 -14.60 10.92
C VAL A 46 -14.56 -15.99 11.43
N VAL A 47 -14.57 -16.16 12.74
CA VAL A 47 -14.34 -17.44 13.42
C VAL A 47 -15.65 -17.93 14.00
N THR A 48 -16.06 -19.15 13.62
CA THR A 48 -17.28 -19.78 14.15
C THR A 48 -16.95 -20.91 15.11
N GLN A 49 -17.71 -20.96 16.20
CA GLN A 49 -17.65 -22.03 17.19
C GLN A 49 -19.05 -22.31 17.74
N ALA A 50 -19.60 -23.49 17.42
CA ALA A 50 -20.92 -23.93 17.84
C ALA A 50 -22.01 -22.88 17.58
N ARG A 51 -22.49 -22.19 18.62
CA ARG A 51 -23.55 -21.18 18.56
C ARG A 51 -23.00 -19.74 18.66
N ALA A 52 -21.72 -19.54 18.38
CA ALA A 52 -21.09 -18.23 18.42
C ALA A 52 -20.26 -17.93 17.17
N ALA A 53 -20.25 -16.65 16.80
CA ALA A 53 -19.33 -16.10 15.81
C ALA A 53 -18.45 -15.02 16.46
N ARG A 54 -17.18 -14.99 16.10
CA ARG A 54 -16.25 -13.92 16.41
C ARG A 54 -15.86 -13.25 15.11
N ILE A 55 -16.14 -11.97 15.00
CA ILE A 55 -15.79 -11.12 13.88
C ILE A 55 -14.58 -10.30 14.31
N LYS A 56 -13.56 -10.22 13.45
CA LYS A 56 -12.37 -9.42 13.68
C LYS A 56 -12.14 -8.53 12.45
N MET A 57 -12.07 -7.22 12.66
CA MET A 57 -11.97 -6.24 11.58
C MET A 57 -11.25 -4.95 12.02
N ARG A 58 -10.77 -4.16 11.06
CA ARG A 58 -10.29 -2.79 11.27
C ARG A 58 -11.22 -1.83 10.51
N PRO A 59 -12.26 -1.27 11.16
CA PRO A 59 -13.32 -0.53 10.47
C PRO A 59 -12.82 0.60 9.56
N ALA A 60 -11.76 1.31 9.98
CA ALA A 60 -11.18 2.43 9.24
C ALA A 60 -10.67 2.08 7.83
N VAL A 61 -10.34 0.81 7.58
CA VAL A 61 -9.77 0.38 6.28
C VAL A 61 -10.54 -0.79 5.66
N THR A 62 -11.63 -1.24 6.28
CA THR A 62 -12.46 -2.32 5.74
C THR A 62 -13.21 -1.85 4.50
N SER A 63 -13.07 -2.59 3.40
CA SER A 63 -13.73 -2.22 2.15
C SER A 63 -15.26 -2.37 2.25
N PRO A 64 -16.04 -1.55 1.52
CA PRO A 64 -17.49 -1.71 1.46
C PRO A 64 -17.94 -3.09 0.99
N ALA A 65 -17.21 -3.71 0.06
CA ALA A 65 -17.52 -5.05 -0.45
C ALA A 65 -17.30 -6.14 0.59
N ALA A 66 -16.18 -6.10 1.34
CA ALA A 66 -15.93 -7.01 2.46
C ALA A 66 -17.01 -6.88 3.54
N PHE A 67 -17.38 -5.63 3.85
CA PHE A 67 -18.43 -5.35 4.82
C PHE A 67 -19.81 -5.86 4.37
N ALA A 68 -20.19 -5.62 3.11
CA ALA A 68 -21.44 -6.11 2.55
C ALA A 68 -21.49 -7.65 2.59
N ALA A 69 -20.40 -8.32 2.20
CA ALA A 69 -20.29 -9.77 2.27
C ALA A 69 -20.47 -10.31 3.70
N LEU A 70 -19.90 -9.64 4.71
CA LEU A 70 -20.14 -9.98 6.12
C LEU A 70 -21.62 -9.84 6.49
N MET A 71 -22.31 -8.79 6.04
CA MET A 71 -23.74 -8.58 6.36
C MET A 71 -24.62 -9.69 5.77
N TYR A 72 -24.38 -10.05 4.50
CA TYR A 72 -25.08 -11.19 3.88
C TYR A 72 -24.79 -12.49 4.61
N TRP A 73 -23.52 -12.74 4.95
CA TRP A 73 -23.13 -13.95 5.66
C TRP A 73 -23.79 -14.08 7.04
N LEU A 74 -23.91 -12.98 7.80
CA LEU A 74 -24.61 -12.96 9.09
C LEU A 74 -26.13 -13.17 8.97
N ALA A 75 -26.72 -12.76 7.84
CA ALA A 75 -28.14 -12.98 7.57
C ALA A 75 -28.41 -14.47 7.27
N ASP A 76 -27.53 -15.11 6.50
CA ASP A 76 -27.64 -16.52 6.15
C ASP A 76 -27.26 -17.46 7.32
N HIS A 77 -26.44 -16.98 8.25
CA HIS A 77 -25.94 -17.76 9.40
C HIS A 77 -26.29 -17.07 10.72
N PRO A 78 -27.49 -17.31 11.28
CA PRO A 78 -27.89 -16.68 12.53
C PRO A 78 -27.15 -17.29 13.73
N PHE A 79 -26.42 -16.46 14.46
CA PHE A 79 -25.76 -16.80 15.72
C PHE A 79 -26.45 -16.10 16.88
N PRO A 80 -26.75 -16.80 17.99
CA PRO A 80 -27.26 -16.16 19.21
C PRO A 80 -26.18 -15.36 19.95
N ARG A 81 -24.90 -15.55 19.62
CA ARG A 81 -23.78 -14.82 20.23
C ARG A 81 -22.75 -14.41 19.18
N VAL A 82 -22.54 -13.11 19.06
CA VAL A 82 -21.56 -12.49 18.18
C VAL A 82 -20.62 -11.66 19.04
N MET A 83 -19.33 -11.92 18.89
CA MET A 83 -18.25 -11.14 19.48
C MET A 83 -17.58 -10.34 18.36
N LEU A 84 -17.32 -9.06 18.61
CA LEU A 84 -16.56 -8.20 17.73
C LEU A 84 -15.20 -7.89 18.36
N SER A 85 -14.15 -8.12 17.58
CA SER A 85 -12.80 -7.61 17.82
C SER A 85 -12.55 -6.52 16.78
N ARG A 86 -12.47 -5.26 17.21
CA ARG A 86 -12.25 -4.13 16.30
C ARG A 86 -10.91 -3.50 16.62
N LEU A 87 -10.15 -3.19 15.58
CA LEU A 87 -8.91 -2.44 15.70
C LEU A 87 -9.19 -0.97 15.44
N GLU A 88 -9.01 -0.16 16.49
CA GLU A 88 -8.79 1.29 16.39
C GLU A 88 -7.28 1.48 16.62
N ASP A 89 -6.90 2.18 17.69
CA ASP A 89 -5.53 2.29 18.16
C ASP A 89 -5.02 0.95 18.74
N GLU A 90 -5.91 0.29 19.48
CA GLU A 90 -5.70 -1.04 20.06
C GLU A 90 -6.89 -1.97 19.76
N TRP A 91 -6.67 -3.27 19.96
CA TRP A 91 -7.74 -4.26 19.84
C TRP A 91 -8.78 -4.07 20.94
N ARG A 92 -10.01 -3.71 20.54
CA ARG A 92 -11.17 -3.63 21.43
C ARG A 92 -12.09 -4.81 21.20
N HIS A 93 -12.44 -5.49 22.28
CA HIS A 93 -13.27 -6.70 22.26
C HIS A 93 -14.61 -6.45 22.91
N GLU A 94 -15.69 -6.85 22.24
CA GLU A 94 -17.04 -6.66 22.73
C GLU A 94 -17.93 -7.85 22.35
N VAL A 95 -18.81 -8.28 23.26
CA VAL A 95 -19.91 -9.19 22.95
C VAL A 95 -21.13 -8.36 22.59
N ILE A 96 -21.61 -8.45 21.35
CA ILE A 96 -22.68 -7.59 20.85
C ILE A 96 -24.08 -8.18 21.11
N GLY A 97 -24.20 -9.51 21.10
CA GLY A 97 -25.49 -10.21 21.20
C GLY A 97 -25.72 -11.11 20.00
N ASP A 98 -26.95 -11.21 19.50
CA ASP A 98 -27.26 -12.02 18.32
C ASP A 98 -26.83 -11.36 16.98
N SER A 99 -26.94 -12.11 15.88
CA SER A 99 -26.62 -11.62 14.52
C SER A 99 -27.38 -10.34 14.15
N ARG A 100 -28.64 -10.17 14.60
CA ARG A 100 -29.44 -8.99 14.25
C ARG A 100 -28.92 -7.74 14.94
N THR A 101 -28.65 -7.84 16.23
CA THR A 101 -28.03 -6.77 17.03
C THR A 101 -26.63 -6.45 16.51
N ALA A 102 -25.86 -7.48 16.15
CA ALA A 102 -24.54 -7.32 15.53
C ALA A 102 -24.60 -6.52 14.23
N THR A 103 -25.50 -6.88 13.31
CA THR A 103 -25.68 -6.17 12.03
C THR A 103 -25.97 -4.68 12.24
N LEU A 104 -26.92 -4.34 13.12
CA LEU A 104 -27.27 -2.93 13.39
C LEU A 104 -26.07 -2.14 13.93
N LYS A 105 -25.31 -2.73 14.86
CA LYS A 105 -24.15 -2.09 15.46
C LYS A 105 -22.99 -1.93 14.46
N LEU A 106 -22.75 -2.96 13.65
CA LEU A 106 -21.73 -2.96 12.60
C LEU A 106 -22.02 -1.91 11.53
N VAL A 107 -23.27 -1.75 11.10
CA VAL A 107 -23.67 -0.68 10.16
C VAL A 107 -23.44 0.71 10.75
N ALA A 108 -23.82 0.93 12.01
CA ALA A 108 -23.59 2.21 12.69
C ALA A 108 -22.09 2.53 12.83
N MET A 109 -21.26 1.51 13.03
CA MET A 109 -19.80 1.64 13.10
C MET A 109 -19.20 2.01 11.75
N MET A 110 -19.54 1.29 10.68
CA MET A 110 -18.97 1.55 9.36
C MET A 110 -19.35 2.92 8.79
N ARG A 111 -20.55 3.42 9.11
CA ARG A 111 -20.95 4.80 8.72
C ARG A 111 -20.03 5.88 9.28
N ARG A 112 -19.38 5.64 10.43
CA ARG A 112 -18.44 6.60 11.04
C ARG A 112 -17.02 6.46 10.51
N ALA A 113 -16.70 5.31 9.91
CA ALA A 113 -15.36 4.97 9.45
C ALA A 113 -15.17 5.17 7.93
N ALA A 114 -16.17 5.69 7.23
CA ALA A 114 -16.16 5.78 5.78
C ALA A 114 -15.11 6.79 5.25
N ASP A 115 -14.45 6.39 4.16
CA ASP A 115 -13.65 7.17 3.21
C ASP A 115 -12.24 7.66 3.59
N ASP A 116 -11.68 7.29 4.75
CA ASP A 116 -10.30 7.71 5.07
C ASP A 116 -9.22 6.67 4.69
N ARG A 117 -8.66 6.82 3.48
CA ARG A 117 -7.48 6.07 3.03
C ARG A 117 -6.14 6.72 3.42
N THR A 118 -6.11 7.75 4.27
CA THR A 118 -4.83 8.39 4.68
C THR A 118 -3.90 7.39 5.38
N THR A 119 -4.46 6.43 6.12
CA THR A 119 -3.68 5.38 6.79
C THR A 119 -3.19 4.27 5.84
N ASP A 120 -3.62 4.28 4.58
CA ASP A 120 -3.08 3.39 3.54
C ASP A 120 -1.72 3.87 3.03
N PHE A 121 -1.35 5.14 3.21
CA PHE A 121 -0.15 5.70 2.59
C PHE A 121 0.74 6.39 3.60
N LEU A 122 1.65 5.60 4.20
CA LEU A 122 2.57 6.10 5.22
C LEU A 122 3.97 6.29 4.65
N ARG A 123 4.63 7.33 5.14
CA ARG A 123 6.05 7.59 4.89
C ARG A 123 6.72 8.18 6.10
N THR A 124 8.04 8.01 6.18
CA THR A 124 8.87 8.71 7.16
C THR A 124 10.18 9.11 6.47
N PRO A 125 10.62 10.38 6.59
CA PRO A 125 11.89 10.82 6.04
C PRO A 125 13.04 9.96 6.57
N LEU A 126 13.90 9.51 5.66
CA LEU A 126 15.07 8.71 5.99
C LEU A 126 16.33 9.55 5.77
N ASP A 127 17.16 9.63 6.80
CA ASP A 127 18.46 10.27 6.72
C ASP A 127 19.42 9.42 5.87
N ALA A 128 20.00 10.02 4.83
CA ALA A 128 20.96 9.36 3.94
C ALA A 128 22.20 8.86 4.70
N GLY A 129 22.58 9.51 5.80
CA GLY A 129 23.70 9.08 6.65
C GLY A 129 23.44 7.77 7.41
N LYS A 130 22.19 7.30 7.47
CA LYS A 130 21.80 6.01 8.06
C LYS A 130 21.76 4.87 7.04
N LEU A 131 21.98 5.16 5.75
CA LEU A 131 22.10 4.12 4.74
C LEU A 131 23.45 3.42 4.86
N ASP A 132 23.45 2.11 4.62
CA ASP A 132 24.68 1.35 4.45
C ASP A 132 25.49 1.91 3.26
N GLU A 133 26.83 1.89 3.36
CA GLU A 133 27.73 2.39 2.32
C GLU A 133 27.56 1.68 0.97
N SER A 134 27.13 0.42 0.97
CA SER A 134 26.81 -0.36 -0.24
C SER A 134 25.43 -0.06 -0.81
N SER A 135 24.64 0.80 -0.17
CA SER A 135 23.26 1.11 -0.57
C SER A 135 23.23 1.70 -1.99
N PRO A 136 22.44 1.13 -2.91
CA PRO A 136 22.29 1.69 -4.25
C PRO A 136 21.62 3.08 -4.22
N LEU A 137 20.77 3.36 -3.23
CA LEU A 137 20.15 4.68 -3.09
C LEU A 137 21.18 5.73 -2.67
N LEU A 138 22.12 5.38 -1.79
CA LEU A 138 23.20 6.28 -1.40
C LEU A 138 24.11 6.59 -2.61
N ARG A 139 24.39 5.59 -3.44
CA ARG A 139 25.14 5.78 -4.70
C ARG A 139 24.43 6.75 -5.65
N LEU A 140 23.10 6.68 -5.78
CA LEU A 140 22.33 7.63 -6.60
C LEU A 140 22.38 9.06 -6.03
N ILE A 141 22.32 9.23 -4.70
CA ILE A 141 22.45 10.53 -4.04
C ILE A 141 23.83 11.14 -4.33
N ARG A 142 24.91 10.34 -4.23
CA ARG A 142 26.28 10.78 -4.54
C ARG A 142 26.43 11.20 -6.01
N LEU A 143 25.94 10.38 -6.94
CA LEU A 143 25.94 10.72 -8.37
C LEU A 143 25.19 12.03 -8.66
N ARG A 144 24.06 12.26 -7.99
CA ARG A 144 23.32 13.53 -8.09
C ARG A 144 24.12 14.71 -7.53
N ALA A 145 24.79 14.53 -6.40
CA ALA A 145 25.61 15.59 -5.80
C ALA A 145 26.81 15.96 -6.70
N GLU A 146 27.43 14.97 -7.34
CA GLU A 146 28.57 15.16 -8.24
C GLU A 146 28.19 15.83 -9.57
N LEU A 147 27.05 15.41 -10.17
CA LEU A 147 26.68 15.80 -11.53
C LEU A 147 25.65 16.94 -11.59
N GLY A 148 25.03 17.29 -10.46
CA GLY A 148 24.03 18.35 -10.39
C GLY A 148 22.84 18.07 -11.32
N ARG A 149 22.28 19.13 -11.92
CA ARG A 149 21.09 19.09 -12.79
C ARG A 149 21.32 18.45 -14.16
N ASP A 150 22.58 18.25 -14.55
CA ASP A 150 22.96 17.65 -15.83
C ASP A 150 23.06 16.12 -15.75
N LEU A 151 22.46 15.53 -14.71
CA LEU A 151 22.42 14.09 -14.50
C LEU A 151 21.53 13.42 -15.56
N GLU A 152 22.16 12.98 -16.65
CA GLU A 152 21.50 12.20 -17.69
C GLU A 152 21.11 10.80 -17.22
N PHE A 153 19.97 10.31 -17.69
CA PHE A 153 19.46 8.98 -17.35
C PHE A 153 20.43 7.83 -17.68
N THR A 154 21.19 7.93 -18.78
CA THR A 154 22.18 6.93 -19.21
C THR A 154 23.25 6.65 -18.15
N ARG A 155 23.59 7.65 -17.33
CA ARG A 155 24.53 7.51 -16.20
C ARG A 155 23.93 6.75 -15.03
N LEU A 156 22.60 6.72 -14.93
CA LEU A 156 21.86 6.07 -13.84
C LEU A 156 21.55 4.61 -14.15
N GLU A 157 21.39 4.25 -15.43
CA GLU A 157 21.01 2.90 -15.87
C GLU A 157 21.79 1.76 -15.19
N PRO A 158 23.13 1.81 -15.02
CA PRO A 158 23.86 0.73 -14.35
C PRO A 158 23.41 0.52 -12.89
N VAL A 159 23.16 1.60 -12.15
CA VAL A 159 22.69 1.53 -10.76
C VAL A 159 21.24 1.04 -10.71
N LEU A 160 20.40 1.59 -11.59
CA LEU A 160 18.98 1.26 -11.67
C LEU A 160 18.74 -0.20 -12.05
N ASN A 161 19.45 -0.72 -13.06
CA ASN A 161 19.20 -2.06 -13.59
C ASN A 161 19.93 -3.16 -12.80
N THR A 162 21.15 -2.90 -12.33
CA THR A 162 21.93 -3.93 -11.61
C THR A 162 21.63 -3.92 -10.12
N ALA A 163 21.82 -2.76 -9.46
CA ALA A 163 21.77 -2.72 -8.00
C ALA A 163 20.34 -2.59 -7.47
N LEU A 164 19.47 -1.85 -8.16
CA LEU A 164 18.04 -1.79 -7.86
C LEU A 164 17.20 -2.81 -8.65
N LYS A 165 17.85 -3.69 -9.43
CA LYS A 165 17.21 -4.78 -10.19
C LYS A 165 16.06 -4.28 -11.09
N GLY A 166 16.17 -3.06 -11.62
CA GLY A 166 15.17 -2.43 -12.47
C GLY A 166 13.97 -1.84 -11.73
N ARG A 167 14.05 -1.58 -10.42
CA ARG A 167 12.94 -1.00 -9.64
C ARG A 167 12.93 0.53 -9.66
N PHE A 168 12.45 1.11 -10.75
CA PHE A 168 12.34 2.56 -10.87
C PHE A 168 11.20 2.99 -11.79
N THR A 169 10.80 4.25 -11.68
CA THR A 169 9.97 4.95 -12.67
C THR A 169 10.59 6.30 -13.03
N ILE A 170 10.40 6.74 -14.26
CA ILE A 170 10.69 8.10 -14.71
C ILE A 170 9.36 8.80 -14.95
N CYS A 171 9.24 10.01 -14.43
CA CYS A 171 8.07 10.85 -14.62
C CYS A 171 8.50 12.21 -15.20
N SER A 172 7.62 12.80 -16.00
CA SER A 172 7.75 14.18 -16.46
C SER A 172 6.62 15.05 -15.95
N ALA A 173 6.96 16.29 -15.59
CA ALA A 173 6.01 17.34 -15.31
C ALA A 173 6.09 18.45 -16.37
N ASP A 174 4.96 19.09 -16.63
CA ASP A 174 4.95 20.44 -17.19
C ASP A 174 5.59 21.45 -16.21
N ARG A 175 5.89 22.66 -16.71
CA ARG A 175 6.58 23.68 -15.91
C ARG A 175 5.75 24.24 -14.76
N ASP A 176 4.43 24.21 -14.90
CA ASP A 176 3.50 24.64 -13.84
C ASP A 176 3.19 23.51 -12.85
N LEU A 177 3.73 22.31 -13.08
CA LEU A 177 3.57 21.10 -12.26
C LEU A 177 2.11 20.64 -12.14
N THR A 178 1.24 21.05 -13.06
CA THR A 178 -0.16 20.63 -13.06
C THR A 178 -0.30 19.19 -13.51
N THR A 179 0.46 18.79 -14.55
CA THR A 179 0.39 17.46 -15.16
C THR A 179 1.68 16.68 -14.94
N LEU A 180 1.57 15.59 -14.16
CA LEU A 180 2.63 14.59 -13.97
C LEU A 180 2.29 13.32 -14.76
N SER A 181 3.12 12.97 -15.75
CA SER A 181 3.00 11.71 -16.50
C SER A 181 4.11 10.72 -16.16
N ILE A 182 3.82 9.42 -16.33
CA ILE A 182 4.83 8.37 -16.27
C ILE A 182 5.42 8.19 -17.67
N ASP A 183 6.73 8.33 -17.81
CA ASP A 183 7.40 8.21 -19.11
C ASP A 183 8.08 6.86 -19.29
N ALA A 184 8.60 6.30 -18.21
CA ALA A 184 9.26 5.00 -18.23
C ALA A 184 9.12 4.26 -16.90
N VAL A 185 9.15 2.94 -17.00
CA VAL A 185 9.07 2.02 -15.85
C VAL A 185 10.12 0.93 -16.06
N GLY A 186 10.93 0.69 -15.04
CA GLY A 186 11.86 -0.43 -15.01
C GLY A 186 11.15 -1.76 -14.71
N ARG A 187 11.76 -2.89 -15.06
CA ARG A 187 11.11 -4.21 -15.01
C ARG A 187 11.21 -4.93 -13.66
N GLY A 188 11.72 -4.26 -12.62
CA GLY A 188 12.06 -4.87 -11.33
C GLY A 188 10.89 -5.06 -10.36
N PHE A 189 9.68 -4.65 -10.73
CA PHE A 189 8.50 -4.84 -9.86
C PHE A 189 7.98 -6.28 -9.94
N ALA A 190 7.07 -6.64 -9.03
CA ALA A 190 6.35 -7.91 -9.13
C ALA A 190 5.58 -7.97 -10.45
N HIS A 191 5.31 -9.17 -10.96
CA HIS A 191 4.70 -9.37 -12.28
C HIS A 191 3.40 -8.55 -12.45
N GLU A 192 2.57 -8.58 -11.42
CA GLU A 192 1.31 -7.86 -11.29
C GLU A 192 1.48 -6.35 -11.37
N ALA A 193 2.42 -5.81 -10.59
CA ALA A 193 2.70 -4.38 -10.57
C ALA A 193 3.30 -3.93 -11.92
N ASN A 194 4.20 -4.73 -12.51
CA ASN A 194 4.75 -4.48 -13.83
C ASN A 194 3.64 -4.42 -14.91
N TYR A 195 2.67 -5.35 -14.88
CA TYR A 195 1.56 -5.40 -15.83
C TYR A 195 0.80 -4.06 -15.88
N TRP A 196 0.55 -3.46 -14.72
CA TRP A 196 -0.19 -2.21 -14.60
C TRP A 196 0.70 -0.98 -14.84
N LEU A 197 1.90 -0.93 -14.25
CA LEU A 197 2.80 0.21 -14.40
C LEU A 197 3.26 0.40 -15.85
N HIS A 198 3.50 -0.67 -16.61
CA HIS A 198 3.82 -0.56 -18.03
C HIS A 198 2.68 0.00 -18.88
N ARG A 199 1.42 -0.26 -18.50
CA ARG A 199 0.25 0.33 -19.17
C ARG A 199 0.00 1.78 -18.78
N ALA A 200 0.50 2.20 -17.63
CA ALA A 200 0.41 3.59 -17.17
C ALA A 200 1.47 4.50 -17.81
N VAL A 201 2.39 3.96 -18.62
CA VAL A 201 3.31 4.79 -19.40
C VAL A 201 2.52 5.65 -20.39
N GLY A 202 2.78 6.95 -20.37
CA GLY A 202 2.06 7.98 -21.12
C GLY A 202 0.81 8.53 -20.42
N THR A 203 0.37 7.94 -19.30
CA THR A 203 -0.80 8.44 -18.54
C THR A 203 -0.36 9.33 -17.38
N ARG A 204 -1.32 10.06 -16.79
CA ARG A 204 -1.05 10.79 -15.55
C ARG A 204 -0.80 9.81 -14.42
N LEU A 205 0.04 10.20 -13.47
CA LEU A 205 0.30 9.40 -12.26
C LEU A 205 -0.98 9.15 -11.45
N GLU A 206 -1.90 10.11 -11.46
CA GLU A 206 -3.20 10.06 -10.77
C GLU A 206 -4.21 9.15 -11.46
N ASP A 207 -4.04 8.89 -12.76
CA ASP A 207 -4.91 8.00 -13.56
C ASP A 207 -4.44 6.53 -13.46
N GLY A 208 -3.51 6.26 -12.53
CA GLY A 208 -3.03 4.92 -12.25
C GLY A 208 -4.12 4.00 -11.65
N PRO A 209 -3.78 2.72 -11.42
CA PRO A 209 -4.74 1.71 -10.95
C PRO A 209 -5.35 2.04 -9.58
N ASP A 210 -4.63 2.77 -8.74
CA ASP A 210 -5.10 3.29 -7.47
C ASP A 210 -4.99 4.82 -7.47
N GLN A 211 -6.12 5.49 -7.73
CA GLN A 211 -6.18 6.94 -7.82
C GLN A 211 -5.74 7.63 -6.52
N ALA A 212 -6.09 7.06 -5.36
CA ALA A 212 -5.73 7.65 -4.07
C ALA A 212 -4.22 7.56 -3.83
N PHE A 213 -3.61 6.43 -4.19
CA PHE A 213 -2.14 6.30 -4.16
C PHE A 213 -1.47 7.25 -5.17
N GLY A 214 -2.01 7.35 -6.38
CA GLY A 214 -1.50 8.25 -7.42
C GLY A 214 -1.51 9.72 -6.97
N ALA A 215 -2.61 10.18 -6.35
CA ALA A 215 -2.73 11.52 -5.78
C ALA A 215 -1.77 11.76 -4.60
N TRP A 216 -1.61 10.77 -3.73
CA TRP A 216 -0.66 10.85 -2.62
C TRP A 216 0.79 10.95 -3.13
N ALA A 217 1.18 10.08 -4.07
CA ALA A 217 2.53 10.08 -4.64
C ALA A 217 2.82 11.34 -5.47
N SER A 218 1.84 11.83 -6.22
CA SER A 218 2.00 13.02 -7.08
C SER A 218 2.28 14.29 -6.27
N SER A 219 1.72 14.41 -5.05
CA SER A 219 2.03 15.51 -4.13
C SER A 219 3.54 15.61 -3.83
N ASP A 220 4.16 14.47 -3.48
CA ASP A 220 5.60 14.40 -3.19
C ASP A 220 6.46 14.68 -4.42
N TYR A 221 6.02 14.20 -5.59
CA TYR A 221 6.75 14.38 -6.84
C TYR A 221 6.77 15.85 -7.24
N ARG A 222 5.61 16.54 -7.13
CA ARG A 222 5.52 17.99 -7.35
C ARG A 222 6.40 18.76 -6.37
N HIS A 223 6.41 18.36 -5.09
CA HIS A 223 7.26 19.00 -4.09
C HIS A 223 8.74 18.91 -4.45
N VAL A 224 9.23 17.71 -4.77
CA VAL A 224 10.64 17.48 -5.14
C VAL A 224 11.02 18.25 -6.41
N LEU A 225 10.15 18.27 -7.42
CA LEU A 225 10.40 19.04 -8.64
C LEU A 225 10.43 20.55 -8.37
N LYS A 226 9.51 21.05 -7.53
CA LYS A 226 9.45 22.48 -7.16
C LYS A 226 10.68 22.95 -6.40
N VAL A 227 11.14 22.17 -5.42
CA VAL A 227 12.28 22.53 -4.55
C VAL A 227 13.61 22.19 -5.22
N GLY A 228 13.63 21.20 -6.11
CA GLY A 228 14.82 20.73 -6.81
C GLY A 228 15.80 19.93 -5.94
N LEU A 229 15.36 19.51 -4.75
CA LEU A 229 16.12 18.69 -3.80
C LEU A 229 15.60 17.26 -3.78
N SER A 230 16.50 16.29 -3.75
CA SER A 230 16.16 14.88 -3.61
C SER A 230 15.48 14.58 -2.28
N MET A 231 14.58 13.59 -2.28
CA MET A 231 13.87 13.14 -1.08
C MET A 231 14.06 11.63 -0.90
N LEU A 232 14.46 11.21 0.29
CA LEU A 232 14.62 9.82 0.68
C LEU A 232 13.65 9.51 1.82
N ASP A 233 12.82 8.50 1.63
CA ASP A 233 11.80 8.09 2.61
C ASP A 233 11.80 6.58 2.80
N ASP A 234 11.46 6.14 4.01
CA ASP A 234 10.86 4.81 4.22
C ASP A 234 9.37 4.89 3.88
N ILE A 235 8.89 3.98 3.04
CA ILE A 235 7.50 3.92 2.56
C ILE A 235 6.84 2.63 3.01
N ASP A 236 5.60 2.76 3.47
CA ASP A 236 4.72 1.64 3.80
C ASP A 236 3.31 1.96 3.31
N VAL A 237 2.91 1.31 2.20
CA VAL A 237 1.70 1.66 1.45
C VAL A 237 0.82 0.45 1.19
N VAL A 238 -0.48 0.65 1.15
CA VAL A 238 -1.47 -0.34 0.72
C VAL A 238 -2.11 0.15 -0.58
N VAL A 239 -1.76 -0.50 -1.67
CA VAL A 239 -2.24 -0.15 -3.02
C VAL A 239 -3.34 -1.12 -3.42
N ASP A 240 -4.44 -0.57 -3.93
CA ASP A 240 -5.53 -1.35 -4.51
C ASP A 240 -5.29 -1.56 -6.01
N TRP A 241 -5.11 -2.82 -6.42
CA TRP A 241 -4.86 -3.16 -7.80
C TRP A 241 -6.10 -3.77 -8.44
N PRO A 242 -6.50 -3.33 -9.64
CA PRO A 242 -7.63 -3.94 -10.32
C PRO A 242 -7.40 -5.45 -10.49
N GLN A 243 -8.44 -6.23 -10.17
CA GLN A 243 -8.49 -7.71 -10.19
C GLN A 243 -7.65 -8.44 -9.13
N LEU A 244 -6.65 -7.79 -8.55
CA LEU A 244 -5.76 -8.37 -7.55
C LEU A 244 -6.14 -7.96 -6.13
N GLY A 245 -6.82 -6.82 -5.99
CA GLY A 245 -7.20 -6.22 -4.72
C GLY A 245 -6.02 -5.56 -4.01
N ARG A 246 -6.21 -5.30 -2.72
CA ARG A 246 -5.29 -4.57 -1.85
C ARG A 246 -4.01 -5.37 -1.60
N ARG A 247 -2.86 -4.69 -1.75
CA ARG A 247 -1.52 -5.23 -1.50
C ARG A 247 -0.67 -4.22 -0.73
N ARG A 248 0.01 -4.70 0.31
CA ARG A 248 0.98 -3.91 1.09
C ARG A 248 2.36 -3.95 0.45
N TYR A 249 3.01 -2.79 0.38
CA TYR A 249 4.39 -2.64 -0.09
C TYR A 249 5.19 -1.81 0.90
N CYS A 250 6.35 -2.34 1.28
CA CYS A 250 7.30 -1.69 2.17
C CYS A 250 8.63 -1.55 1.44
N TYR A 251 9.12 -0.32 1.30
CA TYR A 251 10.33 -0.02 0.52
C TYR A 251 10.92 1.34 0.91
N LYS A 252 12.23 1.48 0.71
CA LYS A 252 12.89 2.78 0.66
C LYS A 252 12.65 3.41 -0.70
N ARG A 253 12.32 4.70 -0.73
CA ARG A 253 12.07 5.47 -1.95
C ARG A 253 13.01 6.65 -2.02
N LEU A 254 13.71 6.80 -3.14
CA LEU A 254 14.49 7.98 -3.47
C LEU A 254 13.84 8.68 -4.67
N LEU A 255 13.47 9.95 -4.48
CA LEU A 255 13.06 10.85 -5.55
C LEU A 255 14.23 11.76 -5.92
N VAL A 256 14.60 11.79 -7.20
CA VAL A 256 15.71 12.61 -7.71
C VAL A 256 15.22 13.47 -8.87
N PRO A 257 15.23 14.81 -8.74
CA PRO A 257 14.97 15.69 -9.87
C PRO A 257 16.13 15.58 -10.86
N LEU A 258 15.82 15.32 -12.12
CA LEU A 258 16.79 15.16 -13.20
C LEU A 258 16.91 16.47 -14.00
N ASP A 259 17.24 16.35 -15.27
CA ASP A 259 17.30 17.39 -16.27
C ASP A 259 15.90 17.81 -16.79
N ILE A 260 15.89 18.86 -17.60
CA ILE A 260 14.70 19.31 -18.34
C ILE A 260 14.86 18.84 -19.78
N VAL A 261 13.92 18.06 -20.28
CA VAL A 261 13.89 17.57 -21.67
C VAL A 261 12.61 18.03 -22.34
N ASP A 262 12.72 18.61 -23.53
CA ASP A 262 11.60 19.16 -24.29
C ASP A 262 10.72 20.13 -23.48
N GLY A 263 11.36 20.91 -22.59
CA GLY A 263 10.70 21.88 -21.73
C GLY A 263 9.98 21.28 -20.51
N ARG A 264 10.02 19.95 -20.33
CA ARG A 264 9.39 19.21 -19.22
C ARG A 264 10.41 18.83 -18.16
N MET A 265 10.04 18.94 -16.89
CA MET A 265 10.91 18.59 -15.77
C MET A 265 10.85 17.09 -15.53
N ARG A 266 12.01 16.41 -15.45
CA ARG A 266 12.04 14.96 -15.19
C ARG A 266 12.34 14.63 -13.73
N LEU A 267 11.75 13.54 -13.29
CA LEU A 267 11.95 12.97 -11.96
C LEU A 267 12.23 11.47 -12.07
N LEU A 268 13.29 11.01 -11.41
CA LEU A 268 13.50 9.61 -11.11
C LEU A 268 12.86 9.27 -9.77
N CYS A 269 12.05 8.21 -9.73
CA CYS A 269 11.69 7.50 -8.52
C CYS A 269 12.39 6.14 -8.52
N ALA A 270 13.34 5.96 -7.62
CA ALA A 270 14.05 4.71 -7.40
C ALA A 270 13.55 4.05 -6.11
N THR A 271 13.31 2.75 -6.12
CA THR A 271 12.81 2.02 -4.94
C THR A 271 13.69 0.83 -4.60
N LEU A 272 13.94 0.62 -3.30
CA LEU A 272 14.62 -0.55 -2.77
C LEU A 272 13.68 -1.24 -1.78
N GLN A 273 13.29 -2.48 -2.08
CA GLN A 273 12.38 -3.23 -1.21
C GLN A 273 13.04 -3.47 0.15
N ASP A 274 12.32 -3.16 1.22
CA ASP A 274 12.76 -3.38 2.59
C ASP A 274 11.57 -3.83 3.43
N ARG A 275 11.62 -5.09 3.83
CA ARG A 275 10.54 -5.73 4.59
C ARG A 275 10.66 -5.50 6.10
N GLY A 276 11.75 -4.88 6.57
CA GLY A 276 11.90 -4.47 7.96
C GLY A 276 11.15 -3.19 8.28
N ILE A 277 10.65 -2.47 7.27
CA ILE A 277 9.85 -1.26 7.46
C ILE A 277 8.43 -1.66 7.87
N ASP A 278 8.03 -1.23 9.07
CA ASP A 278 6.65 -1.27 9.53
C ASP A 278 6.27 0.06 10.16
N LEU A 279 5.71 0.97 9.36
CA LEU A 279 5.28 2.28 9.84
C LEU A 279 3.90 2.21 10.52
N ARG A 280 3.23 1.05 10.47
CA ARG A 280 1.89 0.83 11.05
C ARG A 280 1.93 0.31 12.47
N ALA A 281 3.08 -0.18 12.93
CA ALA A 281 3.27 -0.64 14.31
C ALA A 281 3.11 0.50 15.35
N GLY A 282 3.24 1.76 14.95
CA GLY A 282 3.05 2.95 15.81
C GLY A 282 1.87 3.84 15.43
N CYS A 283 1.14 3.54 14.35
CA CYS A 283 -0.13 4.19 14.02
C CYS A 283 -1.28 3.42 14.67
N GLY A 284 -1.25 3.42 16.01
CA GLY A 284 -2.42 3.17 16.83
C GLY A 284 -3.16 4.48 16.96
#